data_AF-A0A8T6WS54-F1
#
_entry.id   AF-A0A8T6WS54-F1
#
_cell.length_a   1.000
_cell.length_b   1.000
_cell.length_c   1.000
_cell.angle_alpha   90.00
_cell.angle_beta   90.00
_cell.angle_gamma   90.00
#
_symmetry.space_group_name_H-M   'P 1'
#
loop_
_entity.id
_entity.type
_entity.pdbx_description
1 polymer ?
#
loop_
_entity_poly.entity_id
_entity_poly.type
_entity_poly.pdbx_seq_one_letter_code
_entity_poly.pdbx_strand_id
1 'polypeptide(L)'
;MSLKAETRINGWEKRLFEQIREELPADSAITKFKFEGPKIVVYSKKPQLLLFKNDLIKKIVKKYHKRIEIRSDPSVRDEKDSTKKKIQNMVGKRAGIRSIRFEDDNGRVIITAEKPGILIGSKGINRKAIILRTRWTPVIKRSPPIESSILNYIRKMETINAKEKQEFLRNLGGRIHRPYIFKDNKVRISLLGGGGEVGRNSFLIHTRESNILVDAGMKVGASDPANLFPKFYLPEFSINDLDGVIVTHAHLDHSAMVPFLVKYGY
;
A
#
# COMPACT_ATOMS: atom_id res chain seq x y z
N MET A 1 23.25 22.91 -12.71
CA MET A 1 22.67 21.58 -13.02
C MET A 1 22.60 21.46 -14.53
N SER A 2 23.16 20.41 -15.16
CA SER A 2 23.15 20.28 -16.63
C SER A 2 21.72 20.12 -17.17
N LEU A 3 21.40 20.71 -18.34
CA LEU A 3 20.15 20.55 -19.09
C LEU A 3 19.69 19.07 -19.28
N LYS A 4 20.63 18.12 -19.20
CA LYS A 4 20.35 16.66 -19.24
C LYS A 4 19.74 16.10 -17.94
N ALA A 5 19.91 16.78 -16.81
CA ALA A 5 19.31 16.41 -15.53
C ALA A 5 17.86 16.92 -15.42
N GLU A 6 17.58 18.14 -15.90
CA GLU A 6 16.23 18.72 -15.99
C GLU A 6 15.28 17.87 -16.84
N THR A 7 15.76 17.38 -17.98
CA THR A 7 14.98 16.50 -18.88
C THR A 7 14.65 15.15 -18.26
N ARG A 8 15.49 14.63 -17.34
CA ARG A 8 15.20 13.37 -16.62
C ARG A 8 14.11 13.52 -15.57
N ILE A 9 13.97 14.70 -14.98
CA ILE A 9 13.09 14.97 -13.84
C ILE A 9 11.73 15.50 -14.30
N ASN A 10 11.62 16.29 -15.37
CA ASN A 10 10.31 16.75 -15.81
C ASN A 10 9.60 15.69 -16.65
N GLY A 11 8.34 15.36 -16.31
CA GLY A 11 7.50 14.42 -17.07
C GLY A 11 7.90 12.94 -16.97
N TRP A 12 8.73 12.56 -15.99
CA TRP A 12 9.21 11.18 -15.82
C TRP A 12 8.08 10.17 -15.62
N GLU A 13 7.01 10.57 -14.93
CA GLU A 13 5.85 9.72 -14.67
C GLU A 13 5.17 9.28 -15.96
N LYS A 14 4.92 10.25 -16.87
CA LYS A 14 4.29 9.99 -18.16
C LYS A 14 5.14 9.05 -19.00
N ARG A 15 6.45 9.31 -19.08
CA ARG A 15 7.39 8.43 -19.79
C ARG A 15 7.40 7.01 -19.23
N LEU A 16 7.45 6.86 -17.91
CA LEU A 16 7.41 5.54 -17.28
C LEU A 16 6.11 4.80 -17.60
N PHE A 17 4.97 5.49 -17.58
CA PHE A 17 3.69 4.88 -17.93
C PHE A 17 3.58 4.52 -19.41
N GLU A 18 4.14 5.32 -20.31
CA GLU A 18 4.21 5.02 -21.75
C GLU A 18 5.07 3.79 -22.02
N GLN A 19 6.27 3.73 -21.43
CA GLN A 19 7.17 2.57 -21.55
C GLN A 19 6.53 1.28 -21.03
N ILE A 20 5.83 1.33 -19.89
CA ILE A 20 5.11 0.17 -19.37
C ILE A 20 3.91 -0.19 -20.28
N ARG A 21 3.22 0.81 -20.85
CA ARG A 21 2.08 0.58 -21.74
C ARG A 21 2.50 -0.14 -23.03
N GLU A 22 3.64 0.21 -23.62
CA GLU A 22 4.17 -0.44 -24.84
C GLU A 22 4.47 -1.93 -24.65
N GLU A 23 4.86 -2.33 -23.44
CA GLU A 23 5.10 -3.75 -23.11
C GLU A 23 3.81 -4.52 -22.79
N LEU A 24 2.69 -3.81 -22.60
CA LEU A 24 1.40 -4.44 -22.36
C LEU A 24 0.65 -4.67 -23.68
N PRO A 25 -0.09 -5.78 -23.80
CA PRO A 25 -0.83 -6.08 -25.03
C PRO A 25 -1.88 -5.00 -25.33
N ALA A 26 -1.94 -4.51 -26.57
CA ALA A 26 -2.88 -3.45 -26.96
C ALA A 26 -4.36 -3.84 -26.74
N ASP A 27 -4.68 -5.13 -26.93
CA ASP A 27 -6.00 -5.72 -26.68
C ASP A 27 -6.44 -5.67 -25.20
N SER A 28 -5.50 -5.43 -24.27
CA SER A 28 -5.81 -5.27 -22.84
C SER A 28 -6.56 -3.98 -22.50
N ALA A 29 -6.75 -3.06 -23.45
CA ALA A 29 -7.59 -1.87 -23.30
C ALA A 29 -7.28 -1.09 -22.00
N ILE A 30 -6.02 -0.71 -21.81
CA ILE A 30 -5.53 0.03 -20.64
C ILE A 30 -6.08 1.45 -20.66
N THR A 31 -6.86 1.81 -19.63
CA THR A 31 -7.48 3.13 -19.52
C THR A 31 -6.57 4.14 -18.84
N LYS A 32 -5.94 3.76 -17.72
CA LYS A 32 -5.14 4.68 -16.90
C LYS A 32 -4.09 3.96 -16.06
N PHE A 33 -3.02 4.69 -15.80
CA PHE A 33 -1.99 4.35 -14.83
C PHE A 33 -2.08 5.33 -13.66
N LYS A 34 -1.85 4.83 -12.45
CA LYS A 34 -1.73 5.65 -11.24
C LYS A 34 -0.66 5.08 -10.34
N PHE A 35 0.06 5.95 -9.63
CA PHE A 35 0.78 5.49 -8.45
C PHE A 35 -0.19 5.37 -7.27
N GLU A 36 0.00 4.34 -6.45
CA GLU A 36 -0.67 4.20 -5.16
C GLU A 36 0.32 3.63 -4.14
N GLY A 37 0.96 4.52 -3.40
CA GLY A 37 2.07 4.22 -2.50
C GLY A 37 3.21 3.53 -3.27
N PRO A 38 3.70 2.36 -2.83
CA PRO A 38 4.84 1.67 -3.45
C PRO A 38 4.48 0.87 -4.72
N LYS A 39 3.31 1.11 -5.33
CA LYS A 39 2.78 0.34 -6.45
C LYS A 39 2.38 1.23 -7.61
N ILE A 40 2.55 0.69 -8.81
CA ILE A 40 1.93 1.18 -10.05
C ILE A 40 0.65 0.40 -10.28
N VAL A 41 -0.47 1.09 -10.33
CA VAL A 41 -1.80 0.52 -10.57
C VAL A 41 -2.18 0.75 -12.02
N VAL A 42 -2.49 -0.34 -12.72
CA VAL A 42 -2.88 -0.35 -14.13
C VAL A 42 -4.35 -0.71 -14.24
N TYR A 43 -5.16 0.24 -14.72
CA TYR A 43 -6.59 0.00 -14.94
C TYR A 43 -6.85 -0.44 -16.38
N SER A 44 -7.67 -1.48 -16.54
CA SER A 44 -7.99 -2.11 -17.81
C SER A 44 -9.48 -2.37 -17.93
N LYS A 45 -10.06 -2.17 -19.13
CA LYS A 45 -11.43 -2.62 -19.44
C LYS A 45 -11.52 -4.13 -19.70
N LYS A 46 -10.40 -4.78 -20.01
CA LYS A 46 -10.28 -6.22 -20.26
C LYS A 46 -9.22 -6.87 -19.36
N PRO A 47 -9.35 -6.75 -18.01
CA PRO A 47 -8.36 -7.26 -17.07
C PRO A 47 -8.12 -8.76 -17.19
N GLN A 48 -9.10 -9.51 -17.69
CA GLN A 48 -9.01 -10.95 -17.96
C GLN A 48 -7.82 -11.34 -18.83
N LEU A 49 -7.45 -10.54 -19.83
CA LEU A 49 -6.33 -10.84 -20.72
C LEU A 49 -4.98 -10.79 -19.99
N LEU A 50 -4.90 -9.96 -18.96
CA LEU A 50 -3.70 -9.80 -18.14
C LEU A 50 -3.62 -10.83 -17.02
N LEU A 51 -4.75 -11.36 -16.53
CA LEU A 51 -4.79 -12.41 -15.50
C LEU A 51 -4.09 -13.71 -15.94
N PHE A 52 -4.12 -14.00 -17.24
CA PHE A 52 -3.49 -15.20 -17.81
C PHE A 52 -2.04 -14.96 -18.24
N LYS A 53 -1.61 -13.70 -18.37
CA LYS A 53 -0.23 -13.33 -18.77
C LYS A 53 0.64 -12.96 -17.56
N ASN A 54 0.61 -13.80 -16.52
CA ASN A 54 1.40 -13.57 -15.29
C ASN A 54 2.90 -13.45 -15.57
N ASP A 55 3.43 -14.18 -16.54
CA ASP A 55 4.86 -14.14 -16.85
C ASP A 55 5.27 -12.84 -17.53
N LEU A 56 4.38 -12.22 -18.31
CA LEU A 56 4.61 -10.88 -18.86
C LEU A 56 4.70 -9.85 -17.73
N ILE A 57 3.76 -9.86 -16.79
CA ILE A 57 3.77 -8.93 -15.66
C ILE A 57 5.02 -9.13 -14.80
N LYS A 58 5.45 -10.37 -14.57
CA LYS A 58 6.72 -10.64 -13.88
C LYS A 58 7.93 -10.08 -14.62
N LYS A 59 7.98 -10.19 -15.96
CA LYS A 59 9.06 -9.61 -16.78
C LYS A 59 9.10 -8.07 -16.64
N ILE A 60 7.95 -7.40 -16.75
CA ILE A 60 7.85 -5.95 -16.58
C ILE A 60 8.29 -5.54 -15.16
N VAL A 61 7.79 -6.21 -14.12
CA VAL A 61 8.18 -5.93 -12.72
C VAL A 61 9.69 -6.10 -12.52
N LYS A 62 10.32 -7.13 -13.13
CA LYS A 62 11.77 -7.33 -13.07
C LYS A 62 12.54 -6.25 -13.82
N LYS A 63 12.06 -5.82 -14.99
CA LYS A 63 12.72 -4.79 -15.82
C LYS A 63 12.72 -3.42 -15.15
N TYR A 64 11.58 -3.00 -14.60
CA TYR A 64 11.44 -1.67 -13.99
C TYR A 64 11.71 -1.65 -12.48
N HIS A 65 11.84 -2.81 -11.83
CA HIS A 65 11.94 -2.94 -10.37
C HIS A 65 10.79 -2.24 -9.61
N LYS A 66 9.62 -2.13 -10.24
CA LYS A 66 8.42 -1.52 -9.65
C LYS A 66 7.31 -2.57 -9.53
N ARG A 67 6.58 -2.56 -8.41
CA ARG A 67 5.44 -3.45 -8.20
C ARG A 67 4.25 -2.98 -9.04
N ILE A 68 3.68 -3.88 -9.83
CA ILE A 68 2.54 -3.58 -10.71
C ILE A 68 1.31 -4.33 -10.21
N GLU A 69 0.19 -3.63 -10.10
CA GLU A 69 -1.11 -4.19 -9.74
C GLU A 69 -2.13 -3.88 -10.84
N ILE A 70 -2.73 -4.92 -11.42
CA ILE A 70 -3.77 -4.76 -12.45
C ILE A 70 -5.13 -4.69 -11.76
N ARG A 71 -5.94 -3.72 -12.19
CA ARG A 71 -7.32 -3.53 -11.73
C ARG A 71 -8.26 -3.36 -12.91
N SER A 72 -9.52 -3.73 -12.69
CA SER A 72 -10.59 -3.45 -13.64
C SER A 72 -10.95 -1.98 -13.59
N ASP A 73 -11.16 -1.37 -14.76
CA ASP A 73 -11.71 -0.03 -14.85
C ASP A 73 -13.10 0.01 -14.16
N PRO A 74 -13.42 1.05 -13.35
CA PRO A 74 -14.73 1.16 -12.73
C PRO A 74 -15.91 1.04 -13.71
N SER A 75 -15.74 1.49 -14.96
CA SER A 75 -16.81 1.49 -15.97
C SER A 75 -17.26 0.10 -16.41
N VAL A 76 -16.46 -0.95 -16.16
CA VAL A 76 -16.78 -2.32 -16.57
C VAL A 76 -17.19 -3.21 -15.41
N ARG A 77 -17.10 -2.72 -14.16
CA ARG A 77 -17.42 -3.55 -12.99
C ARG A 77 -18.92 -3.76 -12.88
N ASP A 78 -19.30 -4.97 -12.50
CA ASP A 78 -20.70 -5.29 -12.23
C ASP A 78 -21.19 -4.54 -10.99
N GLU A 79 -22.50 -4.28 -10.95
CA GLU A 79 -23.15 -3.72 -9.77
C GLU A 79 -22.92 -4.58 -8.51
N LYS A 80 -22.90 -3.93 -7.34
CA LYS A 80 -22.57 -4.56 -6.06
C LYS A 80 -23.54 -5.70 -5.72
N ASP A 81 -24.84 -5.50 -5.89
CA ASP A 81 -25.83 -6.50 -5.51
C ASP A 81 -25.88 -7.69 -6.47
N SER A 82 -25.72 -7.43 -7.77
CA SER A 82 -25.50 -8.49 -8.78
C SER A 82 -24.23 -9.29 -8.46
N THR A 83 -23.15 -8.61 -8.11
CA THR A 83 -21.87 -9.24 -7.72
C THR A 83 -22.02 -10.10 -6.46
N LYS A 84 -22.72 -9.62 -5.42
CA LYS A 84 -23.01 -10.41 -4.21
C LYS A 84 -23.76 -11.69 -4.56
N LYS A 85 -24.83 -11.61 -5.36
CA LYS A 85 -25.61 -12.77 -5.80
C LYS A 85 -24.75 -13.77 -6.57
N LYS A 86 -23.94 -13.30 -7.52
CA LYS A 86 -23.01 -14.15 -8.29
C LYS A 86 -22.02 -14.90 -7.38
N ILE A 87 -21.42 -14.21 -6.42
CA ILE A 87 -20.47 -14.82 -5.47
C ILE A 87 -21.17 -15.84 -4.56
N GLN A 88 -22.34 -15.49 -4.03
CA GLN A 88 -23.14 -16.37 -3.18
C GLN A 88 -23.57 -17.65 -3.91
N ASN A 89 -24.01 -17.52 -5.16
CA ASN A 89 -24.47 -18.65 -5.98
C ASN A 89 -23.32 -19.59 -6.39
N MET A 90 -22.10 -19.07 -6.58
CA MET A 90 -20.97 -19.91 -6.99
C MET A 90 -20.53 -20.90 -5.90
N VAL A 91 -20.29 -20.41 -4.69
CA VAL A 91 -19.70 -21.22 -3.60
C VAL A 91 -20.12 -20.78 -2.20
N GLY A 92 -21.09 -19.88 -2.07
CA GLY A 92 -21.40 -19.18 -0.82
C GLY A 92 -21.79 -20.10 0.35
N LYS A 93 -22.71 -21.03 0.11
CA LYS A 93 -23.18 -21.99 1.14
C LYS A 93 -22.08 -22.97 1.57
N ARG A 94 -21.23 -23.43 0.64
CA ARG A 94 -20.14 -24.37 0.94
C ARG A 94 -18.98 -23.71 1.67
N ALA A 95 -18.68 -22.45 1.34
CA ALA A 95 -17.58 -21.71 1.93
C ALA A 95 -17.90 -21.08 3.30
N GLY A 96 -19.19 -20.97 3.66
CA GLY A 96 -19.62 -20.28 4.89
C GLY A 96 -19.27 -18.79 4.83
N ILE A 97 -19.73 -18.08 3.80
CA ILE A 97 -19.49 -16.63 3.67
C ILE A 97 -20.20 -15.89 4.80
N ARG A 98 -19.43 -15.12 5.60
CA ARG A 98 -19.93 -14.29 6.69
C ARG A 98 -20.18 -12.85 6.26
N SER A 99 -19.29 -12.29 5.43
CA SER A 99 -19.46 -10.92 4.93
C SER A 99 -18.86 -10.71 3.55
N ILE A 100 -19.47 -9.80 2.78
CA ILE A 100 -18.98 -9.32 1.49
C ILE A 100 -18.97 -7.80 1.54
N ARG A 101 -17.78 -7.19 1.48
CA ARG A 101 -17.59 -5.74 1.50
C ARG A 101 -16.90 -5.27 0.22
N PHE A 102 -17.33 -4.14 -0.32
CA PHE A 102 -16.74 -3.56 -1.52
C PHE A 102 -15.82 -2.42 -1.15
N GLU A 103 -14.67 -2.36 -1.81
CA GLU A 103 -13.76 -1.21 -1.77
C GLU A 103 -13.70 -0.65 -3.21
N ASP A 104 -14.49 0.39 -3.46
CA ASP A 104 -14.74 0.91 -4.81
C ASP A 104 -13.48 1.53 -5.44
N ASP A 105 -12.72 2.29 -4.65
CA ASP A 105 -11.56 3.05 -5.10
C ASP A 105 -10.47 2.17 -5.75
N ASN A 106 -10.31 0.98 -5.18
CA ASN A 106 -9.33 -0.05 -5.53
C ASN A 106 -9.97 -1.26 -6.21
N GLY A 107 -11.28 -1.26 -6.47
CA GLY A 107 -11.97 -2.29 -7.26
C GLY A 107 -11.91 -3.68 -6.65
N ARG A 108 -11.89 -3.74 -5.31
CA ARG A 108 -11.77 -4.99 -4.57
C ARG A 108 -13.09 -5.37 -3.92
N VAL A 109 -13.33 -6.68 -3.88
CA VAL A 109 -14.40 -7.27 -3.08
C VAL A 109 -13.76 -8.12 -1.99
N ILE A 110 -13.91 -7.69 -0.74
CA ILE A 110 -13.43 -8.40 0.44
C ILE A 110 -14.49 -9.44 0.82
N ILE A 111 -14.12 -10.71 0.73
CA ILE A 111 -15.01 -11.83 1.05
C ILE A 111 -14.46 -12.52 2.29
N THR A 112 -15.20 -12.42 3.40
CA THR A 112 -14.86 -13.10 4.65
C THR A 112 -15.65 -14.39 4.74
N ALA A 113 -14.97 -15.52 4.90
CA ALA A 113 -15.62 -16.83 4.93
C ALA A 113 -14.93 -17.79 5.91
N GLU A 114 -15.67 -18.75 6.43
CA GLU A 114 -15.13 -19.78 7.34
C GLU A 114 -14.10 -20.68 6.64
N LYS A 115 -14.41 -21.06 5.38
CA LYS A 115 -13.59 -21.96 4.55
C LYS A 115 -13.10 -21.23 3.29
N PRO A 116 -12.08 -20.34 3.41
CA PRO A 116 -11.59 -19.54 2.28
C PRO A 116 -11.02 -20.38 1.13
N GLY A 117 -10.50 -21.59 1.41
CA GLY A 117 -9.96 -22.49 0.39
C GLY A 117 -10.98 -22.84 -0.70
N ILE A 118 -12.26 -22.95 -0.37
CA ILE A 118 -13.35 -23.25 -1.32
C ILE A 118 -13.56 -22.06 -2.27
N LEU A 119 -13.50 -20.83 -1.75
CA LEU A 119 -13.59 -19.60 -2.53
C LEU A 119 -12.40 -19.38 -3.46
N ILE A 120 -11.21 -19.82 -3.05
CA ILE A 120 -10.01 -19.75 -3.88
C ILE A 120 -10.08 -20.82 -4.98
N GLY A 121 -10.46 -22.05 -4.61
CA GLY A 121 -10.49 -23.21 -5.49
C GLY A 121 -9.08 -23.75 -5.80
N SER A 122 -9.00 -24.96 -6.37
CA SER A 122 -7.73 -25.55 -6.81
C SER A 122 -7.01 -24.61 -7.79
N LYS A 123 -5.72 -24.36 -7.56
CA LYS A 123 -4.89 -23.41 -8.35
C LYS A 123 -5.52 -22.01 -8.55
N GLY A 124 -6.44 -21.59 -7.69
CA GLY A 124 -7.10 -20.28 -7.77
C GLY A 124 -8.18 -20.17 -8.85
N ILE A 125 -8.73 -21.29 -9.35
CA ILE A 125 -9.74 -21.30 -10.43
C ILE A 125 -10.98 -20.49 -10.04
N ASN A 126 -11.53 -20.69 -8.84
CA ASN A 126 -12.74 -19.98 -8.40
C ASN A 126 -12.46 -18.49 -8.21
N ARG A 127 -11.28 -18.15 -7.66
CA ARG A 127 -10.83 -16.75 -7.54
C ARG A 127 -10.79 -16.06 -8.91
N LYS A 128 -10.22 -16.72 -9.93
CA LYS A 128 -10.19 -16.21 -11.31
C LYS A 128 -11.60 -16.09 -11.89
N ALA A 129 -12.45 -17.10 -11.68
CA ALA A 129 -13.82 -17.10 -12.17
C ALA A 129 -14.65 -15.93 -11.60
N ILE A 130 -14.44 -15.56 -10.32
CA ILE A 130 -15.05 -14.37 -9.73
C ILE A 130 -14.62 -13.12 -10.53
N ILE A 131 -13.31 -12.94 -10.78
CA ILE A 131 -12.81 -11.79 -11.55
C ILE A 131 -13.39 -11.77 -12.97
N LEU A 132 -13.44 -12.92 -13.65
CA LEU A 132 -13.99 -13.00 -15.02
C LEU A 132 -15.47 -12.64 -15.08
N ARG A 133 -16.25 -13.04 -14.06
CA ARG A 133 -17.72 -12.87 -14.05
C ARG A 133 -18.19 -11.53 -13.53
N THR A 134 -17.44 -10.92 -12.60
CA THR A 134 -17.86 -9.70 -11.88
C THR A 134 -16.95 -8.52 -12.17
N ARG A 135 -15.74 -8.77 -12.67
CA ARG A 135 -14.66 -7.80 -12.85
C ARG A 135 -14.25 -7.11 -11.55
N TRP A 136 -14.66 -7.63 -10.39
CA TRP A 136 -14.12 -7.23 -9.10
C TRP A 136 -12.92 -8.09 -8.75
N THR A 137 -11.91 -7.52 -8.09
CA THR A 137 -10.76 -8.28 -7.60
C THR A 137 -11.09 -8.86 -6.22
N PRO A 138 -11.27 -10.18 -6.07
CA PRO A 138 -11.59 -10.78 -4.78
C PRO A 138 -10.36 -10.83 -3.88
N VAL A 139 -10.55 -10.33 -2.66
CA VAL A 139 -9.64 -10.52 -1.53
C VAL A 139 -10.37 -11.41 -0.53
N ILE A 140 -9.99 -12.69 -0.53
CA ILE A 140 -10.65 -13.71 0.27
C ILE A 140 -9.91 -13.79 1.62
N LYS A 141 -10.64 -13.61 2.72
CA LYS A 141 -10.12 -13.66 4.09
C LYS A 141 -10.86 -14.74 4.89
N ARG A 142 -10.16 -15.37 5.83
CA ARG A 142 -10.81 -16.27 6.79
C ARG A 142 -11.63 -15.45 7.78
N SER A 143 -12.80 -15.93 8.15
CA SER A 143 -13.55 -15.37 9.28
C SER A 143 -12.75 -15.57 10.56
N PRO A 144 -12.53 -14.51 11.35
CA PRO A 144 -11.91 -14.68 12.66
C PRO A 144 -12.89 -15.43 13.57
N PRO A 145 -12.38 -16.25 14.51
CA PRO A 145 -13.22 -16.91 15.51
C PRO A 145 -13.80 -15.92 16.54
N ILE A 146 -13.06 -14.84 16.82
CA ILE A 146 -13.43 -13.79 17.76
C ILE A 146 -13.44 -12.46 17.03
N GLU A 147 -14.50 -11.69 17.19
CA GLU A 147 -14.55 -10.34 16.65
C GLU A 147 -13.77 -9.36 17.53
N SER A 148 -13.06 -8.43 16.88
CA SER A 148 -12.34 -7.36 17.57
C SER A 148 -13.03 -6.03 17.29
N SER A 149 -13.45 -5.36 18.37
CA SER A 149 -14.03 -4.01 18.31
C SER A 149 -13.05 -3.02 17.67
N ILE A 150 -11.75 -3.12 17.99
CA ILE A 150 -10.68 -2.31 17.41
C ILE A 150 -10.59 -2.52 15.90
N LEU A 151 -10.58 -3.76 15.42
CA LEU A 151 -10.55 -4.04 13.98
C LEU A 151 -11.80 -3.52 13.27
N ASN A 152 -12.98 -3.64 13.88
CA ASN A 152 -14.23 -3.13 13.33
C ASN A 152 -14.20 -1.60 13.24
N TYR A 153 -13.70 -0.92 14.27
CA TYR A 153 -13.51 0.53 14.27
C TYR A 153 -12.54 0.98 13.17
N ILE A 154 -11.36 0.35 13.06
CA ILE A 154 -10.37 0.66 12.01
C ILE A 154 -10.99 0.49 10.62
N ARG A 155 -11.70 -0.62 10.37
CA ARG A 155 -12.35 -0.86 9.07
C ARG A 155 -13.41 0.19 8.74
N LYS A 156 -14.16 0.66 9.74
CA LYS A 156 -15.13 1.75 9.61
C LYS A 156 -14.42 3.05 9.24
N MET A 157 -13.34 3.42 9.94
CA MET A 157 -12.52 4.58 9.62
C MET A 157 -11.93 4.51 8.22
N GLU A 158 -11.40 3.36 7.80
CA GLU A 158 -10.89 3.16 6.43
C GLU A 158 -11.97 3.36 5.36
N THR A 159 -13.23 3.08 5.69
CA THR A 159 -14.35 3.23 4.75
C THR A 159 -14.78 4.69 4.66
N ILE A 160 -14.81 5.40 5.79
CA ILE A 160 -15.15 6.83 5.85
C ILE A 160 -14.07 7.66 5.14
N ASN A 161 -12.79 7.35 5.39
CA ASN A 161 -11.65 8.12 4.88
C ASN A 161 -11.07 7.56 3.57
N ALA A 162 -11.84 6.74 2.84
CA ALA A 162 -11.33 6.00 1.67
C ALA A 162 -10.80 6.92 0.56
N LYS A 163 -11.52 8.01 0.27
CA LYS A 163 -11.14 9.01 -0.74
C LYS A 163 -9.83 9.72 -0.37
N GLU A 164 -9.74 10.22 0.86
CA GLU A 164 -8.56 10.91 1.39
C GLU A 164 -7.34 9.98 1.38
N LYS A 165 -7.50 8.75 1.87
CA LYS A 165 -6.45 7.71 1.81
C LYS A 165 -5.99 7.45 0.38
N GLN A 166 -6.90 7.43 -0.60
CA GLN A 166 -6.53 7.20 -1.98
C GLN A 166 -5.74 8.38 -2.57
N GLU A 167 -6.12 9.60 -2.26
CA GLU A 167 -5.38 10.80 -2.67
C GLU A 167 -3.99 10.84 -2.04
N PHE A 168 -3.90 10.58 -0.73
CA PHE A 168 -2.63 10.42 -0.02
C PHE A 168 -1.71 9.39 -0.70
N LEU A 169 -2.23 8.20 -1.03
CA LEU A 169 -1.44 7.17 -1.71
C LEU A 169 -0.97 7.59 -3.10
N ARG A 170 -1.74 8.40 -3.84
CA ARG A 170 -1.33 8.90 -5.16
C ARG A 170 -0.17 9.89 -5.02
N ASN A 171 -0.28 10.84 -4.09
CA ASN A 171 0.76 11.82 -3.81
C ASN A 171 2.04 11.15 -3.31
N LEU A 172 1.90 10.22 -2.36
CA LEU A 172 3.02 9.42 -1.85
C LEU A 172 3.68 8.59 -2.96
N GLY A 173 2.89 8.07 -3.88
CA GLY A 173 3.38 7.30 -5.02
C GLY A 173 4.31 8.10 -5.93
N GLY A 174 3.98 9.35 -6.23
CA GLY A 174 4.89 10.25 -6.98
C GLY A 174 6.22 10.45 -6.25
N ARG A 175 6.20 10.64 -4.92
CA ARG A 175 7.41 10.76 -4.08
C ARG A 175 8.26 9.49 -4.09
N ILE A 176 7.66 8.31 -3.89
CA ILE A 176 8.38 7.02 -3.83
C ILE A 176 9.00 6.65 -5.18
N HIS A 177 8.28 6.92 -6.28
CA HIS A 177 8.69 6.42 -7.58
C HIS A 177 9.62 7.37 -8.33
N ARG A 178 9.88 8.58 -7.80
CA ARG A 178 10.75 9.58 -8.40
C ARG A 178 12.14 9.03 -8.74
N PRO A 179 12.77 9.50 -9.84
CA PRO A 179 14.14 9.12 -10.15
C PRO A 179 15.12 9.67 -9.10
N TYR A 180 16.21 8.94 -8.86
CA TYR A 180 17.34 9.43 -8.07
C TYR A 180 17.99 10.64 -8.75
N ILE A 181 18.32 11.67 -7.95
CA ILE A 181 19.01 12.87 -8.37
C ILE A 181 20.53 12.68 -8.18
N PHE A 182 20.92 12.14 -7.03
CA PHE A 182 22.29 11.85 -6.62
C PHE A 182 22.64 10.37 -6.87
N LYS A 183 23.83 10.12 -7.42
CA LYS A 183 24.31 8.77 -7.73
C LYS A 183 25.15 8.12 -6.61
N ASP A 184 25.71 8.92 -5.71
CA ASP A 184 26.54 8.45 -4.60
C ASP A 184 25.79 8.62 -3.28
N ASN A 185 25.21 7.51 -2.79
CA ASN A 185 24.41 7.48 -1.58
C ASN A 185 25.24 6.93 -0.42
N LYS A 186 25.61 7.84 0.49
CA LYS A 186 26.10 7.47 1.82
C LYS A 186 24.91 7.31 2.76
N VAL A 187 24.99 6.30 3.63
CA VAL A 187 23.98 6.02 4.67
C VAL A 187 24.55 6.47 6.00
N ARG A 188 23.76 7.23 6.77
CA ARG A 188 24.04 7.59 8.16
C ARG A 188 22.86 7.16 9.01
N ILE A 189 23.15 6.68 10.21
CA ILE A 189 22.13 6.32 11.20
C ILE A 189 22.35 7.20 12.43
N SER A 190 21.32 7.94 12.83
CA SER A 190 21.32 8.74 14.06
C SER A 190 20.41 8.06 15.09
N LEU A 191 20.95 7.80 16.29
CA LEU A 191 20.18 7.23 17.40
C LEU A 191 19.47 8.37 18.14
N LEU A 192 18.16 8.51 17.97
CA LEU A 192 17.35 9.51 18.66
C LEU A 192 16.83 9.00 20.02
N GLY A 193 16.78 7.68 20.20
CA GLY A 193 16.51 7.00 21.48
C GLY A 193 16.73 5.49 21.37
N GLY A 194 16.89 4.80 22.51
CA GLY A 194 17.18 3.36 22.55
C GLY A 194 18.67 3.00 22.37
N GLY A 195 19.56 4.00 22.24
CA GLY A 195 21.01 3.80 22.22
C GLY A 195 21.56 3.71 23.64
N GLY A 196 21.98 2.51 24.06
CA GLY A 196 22.53 2.29 25.40
C GLY A 196 21.47 2.33 26.53
N GLU A 197 20.20 2.17 26.19
CA GLU A 197 19.08 2.19 27.14
C GLU A 197 17.91 1.31 26.65
N VAL A 198 16.95 1.04 27.53
CA VAL A 198 15.66 0.44 27.18
C VAL A 198 14.58 1.52 27.17
N GLY A 199 13.77 1.55 26.10
CA GLY A 199 12.67 2.51 25.94
C GLY A 199 12.94 3.57 24.88
N ARG A 200 11.87 4.29 24.48
CA ARG A 200 11.89 5.41 23.52
C ARG A 200 12.69 5.12 22.22
N ASN A 201 12.58 3.90 21.70
CA ASN A 201 13.33 3.50 20.52
C ASN A 201 12.98 4.41 19.34
N SER A 202 14.02 4.98 18.72
CA SER A 202 13.87 5.80 17.53
C SER A 202 15.20 5.99 16.83
N PHE A 203 15.26 5.57 15.57
CA PHE A 203 16.48 5.55 14.76
C PHE A 203 16.22 6.25 13.44
N LEU A 204 16.93 7.33 13.17
CA LEU A 204 16.83 8.05 11.90
C LEU A 204 17.85 7.52 10.90
N ILE A 205 17.38 6.90 9.82
CA ILE A 205 18.19 6.47 8.70
C ILE A 205 18.15 7.57 7.64
N HIS A 206 19.31 8.18 7.40
CA HIS A 206 19.48 9.31 6.49
C HIS A 206 20.33 8.90 5.30
N THR A 207 19.88 9.29 4.11
CA THR A 207 20.65 9.25 2.85
C THR A 207 20.64 10.63 2.21
N ARG A 208 21.37 10.84 1.11
CA ARG A 208 21.31 12.14 0.38
C ARG A 208 19.95 12.43 -0.26
N GLU A 209 19.07 11.44 -0.30
CA GLU A 209 17.80 11.48 -1.03
C GLU A 209 16.58 11.25 -0.13
N SER A 210 16.77 10.68 1.05
CA SER A 210 15.65 10.21 1.87
C SER A 210 15.96 10.12 3.34
N ASN A 211 14.93 10.37 4.15
CA ASN A 211 14.93 10.24 5.60
C ASN A 211 13.85 9.26 6.05
N ILE A 212 14.26 8.17 6.71
CA ILE A 212 13.35 7.15 7.24
C ILE A 212 13.54 7.06 8.74
N LEU A 213 12.45 7.25 9.49
CA LEU A 213 12.45 7.02 10.92
C LEU A 213 12.05 5.56 11.20
N VAL A 214 12.87 4.84 11.95
CA VAL A 214 12.55 3.49 12.46
C VAL A 214 12.20 3.63 13.93
N ASP A 215 10.94 3.35 14.24
CA ASP A 215 10.29 3.51 15.53
C ASP A 215 10.21 4.96 16.05
N ALA A 216 9.16 5.21 16.80
CA ALA A 216 8.92 6.43 17.55
C ALA A 216 8.26 6.01 18.86
N GLY A 217 9.09 5.57 19.80
CA GLY A 217 8.65 5.03 21.09
C GLY A 217 8.55 6.03 22.23
N MET A 218 8.15 5.54 23.39
CA MET A 218 8.21 6.27 24.67
C MET A 218 8.88 5.41 25.75
N LYS A 219 9.61 6.02 26.69
CA LYS A 219 10.25 5.31 27.80
C LYS A 219 9.26 5.13 28.95
N VAL A 220 8.59 3.98 28.99
CA VAL A 220 7.61 3.67 30.04
C VAL A 220 8.28 3.67 31.42
N GLY A 221 7.73 4.42 32.37
CA GLY A 221 8.25 4.52 33.74
C GLY A 221 9.28 5.63 33.98
N ALA A 222 9.68 6.38 32.95
CA ALA A 222 10.45 7.61 33.15
C ALA A 222 9.54 8.75 33.65
N SER A 223 9.97 9.45 34.70
CA SER A 223 9.24 10.61 35.26
C SER A 223 9.70 11.94 34.65
N ASP A 224 10.95 12.02 34.21
CA ASP A 224 11.52 13.21 33.57
C ASP A 224 11.14 13.28 32.08
N PRO A 225 10.45 14.36 31.63
CA PRO A 225 10.09 14.56 30.23
C PRO A 225 11.26 14.47 29.26
N ALA A 226 12.47 14.89 29.67
CA ALA A 226 13.66 14.82 28.81
C ALA A 226 14.11 13.37 28.53
N ASN A 227 13.70 12.44 29.39
CA ASN A 227 14.00 11.01 29.26
C ASN A 227 12.83 10.18 28.72
N LEU A 228 11.64 10.77 28.67
CA LEU A 228 10.41 10.10 28.25
C LEU A 228 10.35 9.88 26.73
N PHE A 229 10.83 10.86 25.96
CA PHE A 229 10.68 10.91 24.51
C PHE A 229 12.01 10.73 23.76
N PRO A 230 11.96 10.32 22.48
CA PRO A 230 13.09 10.42 21.58
C PRO A 230 13.56 11.88 21.44
N LYS A 231 14.85 12.07 21.17
CA LYS A 231 15.48 13.38 21.04
C LYS A 231 15.15 14.07 19.71
N PHE A 232 13.87 14.36 19.47
CA PHE A 232 13.39 15.06 18.26
C PHE A 232 13.83 16.52 18.15
N TYR A 233 14.49 17.07 19.17
CA TYR A 233 15.08 18.42 19.14
C TYR A 233 16.47 18.45 18.48
N LEU A 234 17.06 17.28 18.16
CA LEU A 234 18.37 17.21 17.53
C LEU A 234 18.31 17.76 16.09
N PRO A 235 19.30 18.55 15.64
CA PRO A 235 19.31 19.17 14.31
C PRO A 235 19.21 18.17 13.14
N GLU A 236 19.60 16.92 13.37
CA GLU A 236 19.50 15.86 12.37
C GLU A 236 18.05 15.46 12.06
N PHE A 237 17.10 15.77 12.94
CA PHE A 237 15.71 15.40 12.81
C PHE A 237 14.83 16.59 12.41
N SER A 238 14.06 16.41 11.34
CA SER A 238 13.05 17.35 10.87
C SER A 238 11.82 16.56 10.42
N ILE A 239 10.67 16.87 11.01
CA ILE A 239 9.41 16.17 10.73
C ILE A 239 9.02 16.32 9.25
N ASN A 240 9.19 17.53 8.70
CA ASN A 240 8.82 17.86 7.33
C ASN A 240 9.68 17.12 6.29
N ASP A 241 10.87 16.69 6.67
CA ASP A 241 11.82 16.04 5.76
C ASP A 241 11.70 14.50 5.79
N LEU A 242 10.80 13.94 6.60
CA LEU A 242 10.58 12.49 6.67
C LEU A 242 9.85 11.98 5.41
N ASP A 243 10.38 10.90 4.84
CA ASP A 243 9.76 10.17 3.74
C ASP A 243 8.94 8.96 4.20
N GLY A 244 9.24 8.46 5.41
CA GLY A 244 8.59 7.29 5.95
C GLY A 244 8.90 7.07 7.43
N VAL A 245 7.92 6.50 8.13
CA VAL A 245 8.08 5.99 9.49
C VAL A 245 7.78 4.49 9.45
N ILE A 246 8.72 3.69 9.95
CA ILE A 246 8.61 2.24 10.06
C ILE A 246 8.42 1.91 11.54
N VAL A 247 7.30 1.28 11.88
CA VAL A 247 7.07 0.75 13.22
C VAL A 247 7.36 -0.74 13.20
N THR A 248 8.34 -1.19 14.00
CA THR A 248 8.79 -2.58 14.03
C THR A 248 7.74 -3.50 14.64
N HIS A 249 7.13 -3.08 15.76
CA HIS A 249 6.04 -3.79 16.43
C HIS A 249 5.23 -2.85 17.34
N ALA A 250 4.15 -3.37 17.93
CA ALA A 250 3.12 -2.58 18.59
C ALA A 250 3.40 -2.20 20.05
N HIS A 251 4.59 -2.49 20.61
CA HIS A 251 4.90 -2.07 21.97
C HIS A 251 5.07 -0.54 22.05
N LEU A 252 4.78 0.03 23.23
CA LEU A 252 4.74 1.49 23.43
C LEU A 252 6.12 2.12 23.31
N ASP A 253 7.17 1.41 23.67
CA ASP A 253 8.56 1.83 23.52
C ASP A 253 9.05 1.81 22.06
N HIS A 254 8.20 1.45 21.10
CA HIS A 254 8.44 1.54 19.66
C HIS A 254 7.42 2.41 18.90
N SER A 255 6.20 2.56 19.42
CA SER A 255 5.08 3.12 18.64
C SER A 255 4.35 4.30 19.28
N ALA A 256 4.54 4.57 20.59
CA ALA A 256 3.71 5.52 21.33
C ALA A 256 3.81 6.97 20.84
N MET A 257 4.91 7.35 20.18
CA MET A 257 5.15 8.71 19.68
C MET A 257 4.83 8.88 18.18
N VAL A 258 4.31 7.86 17.50
CA VAL A 258 3.83 8.03 16.11
C VAL A 258 2.70 9.08 16.01
N PRO A 259 1.70 9.11 16.89
CA PRO A 259 0.67 10.16 16.86
C PRO A 259 1.22 11.57 17.09
N PHE A 260 2.33 11.70 17.83
CA PHE A 260 3.01 12.98 18.01
C PHE A 260 3.52 13.48 16.66
N LEU A 261 4.18 12.64 15.86
CA LEU A 261 4.67 13.04 14.53
C LEU A 261 3.53 13.62 13.66
N VAL A 262 2.39 12.94 13.61
CA VAL A 262 1.21 13.39 12.86
C VAL A 262 0.66 14.71 13.40
N LYS A 263 0.56 14.86 14.74
CA LYS A 263 0.09 16.11 15.37
C LYS A 263 0.96 17.32 15.01
N TYR A 264 2.26 17.11 14.80
CA TYR A 264 3.23 18.17 14.51
C TYR A 264 3.57 18.30 13.01
N GLY A 265 2.79 17.67 12.12
CA GLY A 265 2.83 17.96 10.68
C GLY A 265 3.51 16.92 9.79
N TYR A 266 3.74 15.70 10.28
CA TYR A 266 4.12 14.56 9.43
C TYR A 266 2.99 14.12 8.50
#